data_AF-A0A423V0C5-F1
#
_entry.id   AF-A0A423V0C5-F1
#
_cell.length_a   1.000
_cell.length_b   1.000
_cell.length_c   1.000
_cell.angle_alpha   90.00
_cell.angle_beta   90.00
_cell.angle_gamma   90.00
#
_symmetry.space_group_name_H-M   'P 1'
#
loop_
_entity.id
_entity.type
_entity.pdbx_description
1 polymer ?
#
loop_
_entity_poly.entity_id
_entity_poly.type
_entity_poly.pdbx_seq_one_letter_code
_entity_poly.pdbx_strand_id
1 'polypeptide(L)'
;ADVRGGEPFLDGCRVGAVWGTHWHGSLESDGFRRRFLVEVARAAGRRFVPAPDTSFGVLREEQLDRLGDLVEEHADTDALWGLIEGGAPRGLPFVPPGAPALGAGAPESRGAAPDPAPQSPEGLEVSRPETQGKAPRPQGPDGADVHVDEEAL
;
A
#
# COMPACT_ATOMS: atom_id res chain seq x y z
N ALA A 1 -16.30 1.76 -9.83
CA ALA A 1 -17.13 0.88 -10.70
C ALA A 1 -18.60 1.34 -10.69
N ASP A 2 -19.34 1.17 -11.79
CA ASP A 2 -20.79 1.47 -11.83
C ASP A 2 -21.59 0.35 -11.13
N VAL A 3 -22.36 0.69 -10.09
CA VAL A 3 -23.10 -0.27 -9.24
C VAL A 3 -24.49 -0.49 -9.83
N ARG A 4 -24.69 -1.64 -10.48
CA ARG A 4 -25.97 -2.00 -11.14
C ARG A 4 -26.98 -2.71 -10.22
N GLY A 5 -26.66 -2.85 -8.94
CA GLY A 5 -27.52 -3.46 -7.92
C GLY A 5 -26.90 -3.37 -6.52
N GLY A 6 -27.74 -3.12 -5.52
CA GLY A 6 -27.31 -2.84 -4.14
C GLY A 6 -26.95 -1.37 -3.88
N GLU A 7 -26.58 -1.09 -2.64
CA GLU A 7 -26.08 0.23 -2.21
C GLU A 7 -24.57 0.33 -2.50
N PRO A 8 -24.05 1.44 -3.06
CA PRO A 8 -22.61 1.64 -3.22
C PRO A 8 -21.85 1.55 -1.88
N PHE A 9 -20.70 0.89 -1.87
CA PHE A 9 -19.84 0.77 -0.69
C PHE A 9 -18.38 0.51 -1.09
N LEU A 10 -17.46 1.43 -0.75
CA LEU A 10 -16.01 1.28 -0.91
C LEU A 10 -15.57 0.67 -2.26
N ASP A 11 -15.94 1.33 -3.36
CA ASP A 11 -15.73 0.86 -4.75
C ASP A 11 -16.25 -0.57 -5.04
N GLY A 12 -17.29 -0.96 -4.31
CA GLY A 12 -18.10 -2.15 -4.48
C GLY A 12 -19.55 -1.87 -4.09
N CYS A 13 -20.24 -2.86 -3.52
CA CYS A 13 -21.65 -2.71 -3.17
C CYS A 13 -22.06 -3.55 -1.95
N ARG A 14 -23.24 -3.22 -1.44
CA ARG A 14 -23.90 -3.89 -0.33
C ARG A 14 -25.32 -4.30 -0.71
N VAL A 15 -25.69 -5.54 -0.35
CA VAL A 15 -27.07 -6.03 -0.41
C VAL A 15 -27.42 -6.65 0.95
N GLY A 16 -28.21 -5.94 1.74
CA GLY A 16 -28.58 -6.39 3.09
C GLY A 16 -27.37 -6.58 4.01
N ALA A 17 -27.09 -7.82 4.38
CA ALA A 17 -25.96 -8.21 5.23
C ALA A 17 -24.70 -8.61 4.44
N VAL A 18 -24.74 -8.59 3.11
CA VAL A 18 -23.61 -8.94 2.24
C VAL A 18 -22.95 -7.65 1.74
N TRP A 19 -21.64 -7.52 1.97
CA TRP A 19 -20.83 -6.36 1.60
C TRP A 19 -19.64 -6.85 0.78
N GLY A 20 -19.41 -6.21 -0.38
CA GLY A 20 -18.30 -6.53 -1.26
C GLY A 20 -17.52 -5.27 -1.63
N THR A 21 -16.19 -5.38 -1.69
CA THR A 21 -15.29 -4.30 -2.08
C THR A 21 -14.08 -4.87 -2.83
N HIS A 22 -13.54 -4.10 -3.77
CA HIS A 22 -12.28 -4.39 -4.44
C HIS A 22 -11.05 -3.85 -3.69
N TRP A 23 -11.24 -3.03 -2.66
CA TRP A 23 -10.14 -2.46 -1.89
C TRP A 23 -9.60 -3.45 -0.87
N HIS A 24 -8.51 -4.11 -1.27
CA HIS A 24 -7.66 -4.89 -0.37
C HIS A 24 -7.02 -3.98 0.67
N GLY A 25 -6.81 -4.49 1.89
CA GLY A 25 -6.19 -3.73 2.98
C GLY A 25 -7.08 -2.62 3.58
N SER A 26 -8.33 -2.44 3.15
CA SER A 26 -9.24 -1.44 3.72
C SER A 26 -9.41 -1.55 5.23
N LEU A 27 -9.41 -2.78 5.76
CA LEU A 27 -9.47 -3.04 7.20
C LEU A 27 -8.15 -2.80 7.93
N GLU A 28 -7.05 -2.44 7.27
CA GLU A 28 -5.79 -2.04 7.91
C GLU A 28 -5.91 -0.65 8.53
N SER A 29 -6.73 0.23 7.95
CA SER A 29 -7.07 1.52 8.56
C SER A 29 -7.85 1.31 9.85
N ASP A 30 -7.23 1.65 10.99
CA ASP A 30 -7.81 1.49 12.32
C ASP A 30 -9.16 2.23 12.45
N GLY A 31 -9.23 3.45 11.91
CA GLY A 31 -10.44 4.26 11.92
C GLY A 31 -11.58 3.63 11.13
N PHE A 32 -11.30 3.22 9.88
CA PHE A 32 -12.29 2.54 9.04
C PHE A 32 -12.74 1.23 9.68
N ARG A 33 -11.80 0.37 10.10
CA ARG A 33 -12.08 -0.93 10.72
C ARG A 33 -12.99 -0.79 11.93
N ARG A 34 -12.71 0.17 12.83
CA ARG A 34 -13.53 0.39 14.04
C ARG A 34 -14.95 0.82 13.67
N ARG A 35 -15.11 1.81 12.79
CA ARG A 35 -16.44 2.28 12.33
C ARG A 35 -17.21 1.15 11.65
N PHE A 36 -16.55 0.44 10.75
CA PHE A 36 -17.18 -0.66 10.01
C PHE A 36 -17.63 -1.80 10.93
N LEU A 37 -16.81 -2.20 11.91
CA LEU A 37 -17.19 -3.25 12.87
C LEU A 37 -18.34 -2.83 13.80
N VAL A 38 -18.46 -1.54 14.14
CA VAL A 38 -19.64 -1.02 14.85
C VAL A 38 -20.90 -1.19 14.00
N GLU A 39 -20.84 -0.86 12.70
CA GLU A 39 -21.97 -1.05 11.79
C GLU A 39 -22.33 -2.52 11.62
N VAL A 40 -21.33 -3.41 11.49
CA VAL A 40 -21.55 -4.87 11.43
C VAL A 40 -22.19 -5.38 12.71
N ALA A 41 -21.73 -4.93 13.88
CA ALA A 41 -22.30 -5.33 15.17
C ALA A 41 -23.76 -4.90 15.30
N ARG A 42 -24.06 -3.65 14.90
CA ARG A 42 -25.43 -3.12 14.86
C ARG A 42 -26.31 -3.94 13.92
N ALA A 43 -25.86 -4.19 12.70
CA ALA A 43 -26.60 -4.97 11.71
C ALA A 43 -26.85 -6.42 12.17
N ALA A 44 -25.91 -7.00 12.92
CA ALA A 44 -26.02 -8.34 13.47
C ALA A 44 -26.79 -8.41 14.81
N GLY A 45 -27.22 -7.27 15.38
CA GLY A 45 -27.84 -7.23 16.71
C GLY A 45 -26.92 -7.74 17.81
N ARG A 46 -25.61 -7.45 17.71
CA ARG A 46 -24.58 -7.88 18.67
C ARG A 46 -24.08 -6.70 19.49
N ARG A 47 -23.77 -6.97 20.76
CA ARG A 47 -23.01 -6.03 21.60
C ARG A 47 -21.53 -6.27 21.36
N PHE A 48 -20.93 -5.43 20.54
CA PHE A 48 -19.51 -5.44 20.26
C PHE A 48 -18.99 -4.00 20.26
N VAL A 49 -17.85 -3.79 20.90
CA VAL A 49 -17.15 -2.51 20.97
C VAL A 49 -15.72 -2.76 20.51
N PRO A 50 -15.25 -2.11 19.42
CA PRO A 50 -13.87 -2.25 18.99
C PRO A 50 -12.89 -1.80 20.08
N ALA A 51 -11.76 -2.50 20.21
CA ALA A 51 -10.70 -2.09 21.11
C ALA A 51 -10.08 -0.75 20.63
N PRO A 52 -9.94 0.25 21.53
CA PRO A 52 -9.46 1.59 21.17
C PRO A 52 -7.95 1.64 20.91
N ASP A 53 -7.21 0.66 21.39
CA ASP A 53 -5.74 0.57 21.43
C ASP A 53 -5.18 -0.42 20.41
N THR A 54 -6.00 -1.24 19.76
CA THR A 54 -5.55 -2.07 18.64
C THR A 54 -5.16 -1.18 17.46
N SER A 55 -3.87 -1.19 17.11
CA SER A 55 -3.32 -0.49 15.95
C SER A 55 -2.67 -1.45 14.97
N PHE A 56 -3.10 -1.40 13.71
CA PHE A 56 -2.50 -2.20 12.64
C PHE A 56 -1.05 -1.78 12.37
N GLY A 57 -0.77 -0.47 12.38
CA GLY A 57 0.58 0.05 12.12
C GLY A 57 1.60 -0.52 13.09
N VAL A 58 1.29 -0.46 14.39
CA VAL A 58 2.15 -1.01 15.46
C VAL A 58 2.36 -2.52 15.28
N LEU A 59 1.29 -3.28 15.08
CA LEU A 59 1.40 -4.74 14.93
C LEU A 59 2.21 -5.13 13.68
N ARG A 60 2.08 -4.35 12.59
CA ARG A 60 2.85 -4.56 11.37
C ARG A 60 4.33 -4.25 11.57
N GLU A 61 4.65 -3.17 12.27
CA GLU A 61 6.02 -2.82 12.62
C GLU A 61 6.65 -3.92 13.48
N GLU A 62 5.99 -4.36 14.55
CA GLU A 62 6.47 -5.48 15.36
C GLU A 62 6.65 -6.79 14.57
N GLN A 63 5.82 -7.03 13.54
CA GLN A 63 5.98 -8.19 12.67
C GLN A 63 7.22 -8.06 11.78
N LEU A 64 7.48 -6.87 11.25
CA LEU A 64 8.65 -6.59 10.43
C LEU A 64 9.94 -6.66 11.27
N ASP A 65 9.92 -6.16 12.50
CA ASP A 65 11.05 -6.27 13.43
C ASP A 65 11.38 -7.73 13.71
N ARG A 66 10.37 -8.56 14.04
CA ARG A 66 10.57 -10.00 14.24
C ARG A 66 11.11 -10.70 12.99
N LEU A 67 10.69 -10.28 11.80
CA LEU A 67 11.24 -10.82 10.55
C LEU A 67 12.71 -10.40 10.38
N GLY A 68 13.05 -9.17 10.75
CA GLY A 68 14.43 -8.68 10.80
C GLY A 68 15.30 -9.55 11.71
N ASP A 69 14.86 -9.78 12.95
CA ASP A 69 15.55 -10.63 13.92
C ASP A 69 15.78 -12.04 13.38
N LEU A 70 14.76 -12.65 12.76
CA LEU A 70 14.89 -13.98 12.15
C LEU A 70 15.92 -14.01 11.01
N VAL A 71 16.01 -12.95 10.22
CA VAL A 71 17.02 -12.84 9.16
C VAL A 71 18.41 -12.67 9.79
N GLU A 72 18.56 -11.79 10.77
CA GLU A 72 19.84 -11.55 11.45
C GLU A 72 20.37 -12.79 12.17
N GLU A 73 19.51 -13.48 12.92
CA GLU A 73 19.92 -14.59 13.78
C GLU A 73 20.05 -15.92 13.03
N HIS A 74 19.36 -16.08 11.89
CA HIS A 74 19.21 -17.41 11.26
C HIS A 74 19.50 -17.45 9.76
N ALA A 75 19.73 -16.33 9.08
CA ALA A 75 20.19 -16.33 7.70
C ALA A 75 21.70 -16.06 7.62
N ASP A 76 22.41 -16.81 6.76
CA ASP A 76 23.77 -16.47 6.38
C ASP A 76 23.72 -15.30 5.38
N THR A 77 23.67 -14.09 5.92
CA THR A 77 23.51 -12.86 5.14
C THR A 77 24.72 -12.58 4.25
N ASP A 78 25.93 -13.00 4.65
CA ASP A 78 27.14 -12.92 3.83
C ASP A 78 27.04 -13.84 2.60
N ALA A 79 26.59 -15.09 2.78
CA ALA A 79 26.37 -16.00 1.65
C ALA A 79 25.28 -15.49 0.69
N LEU A 80 24.20 -14.91 1.23
CA LEU A 80 23.16 -14.27 0.41
C LEU A 80 23.72 -13.09 -0.38
N TRP A 81 24.55 -12.25 0.25
CA TRP A 81 25.21 -11.13 -0.41
C TRP A 81 26.11 -11.60 -1.55
N GLY A 82 26.91 -12.65 -1.31
CA GLY A 82 27.74 -13.27 -2.34
C GLY A 82 26.95 -13.82 -3.53
N LEU A 83 25.74 -14.35 -3.30
CA LEU A 83 24.84 -14.79 -4.38
C LEU A 83 24.23 -13.62 -5.16
N ILE A 84 23.88 -12.52 -4.48
CA ILE A 84 23.32 -11.33 -5.13
C ILE A 84 24.37 -10.69 -6.05
N GLU A 85 25.62 -10.57 -5.58
CA GLU A 85 26.70 -9.96 -6.34
C GLU A 85 27.32 -10.90 -7.40
N GLY A 86 27.47 -12.17 -7.06
CA GLY A 86 28.19 -13.17 -7.88
C GLY A 86 27.31 -14.10 -8.70
N GLY A 87 26.00 -14.13 -8.45
CA GLY A 87 25.06 -15.07 -9.05
C GLY A 87 25.14 -16.50 -8.50
N ALA A 88 24.28 -17.37 -9.02
CA ALA A 88 24.22 -18.77 -8.59
C ALA A 88 25.50 -19.54 -8.98
N PRO A 89 25.99 -20.46 -8.12
CA PRO A 89 27.09 -21.36 -8.46
C PRO A 89 26.83 -22.13 -9.76
N ARG A 90 27.87 -22.25 -10.59
CA ARG A 90 27.77 -23.00 -11.86
C ARG A 90 27.51 -24.48 -11.61
N GLY A 91 26.75 -25.10 -12.53
CA GLY A 91 26.50 -26.54 -12.52
C GLY A 91 25.38 -27.00 -11.57
N LEU A 92 24.68 -26.08 -10.91
CA LEU A 92 23.47 -26.40 -10.15
C LEU A 92 22.29 -26.69 -11.09
N PRO A 93 21.41 -27.66 -10.73
CA PRO A 93 20.22 -27.95 -11.52
C PRO A 93 19.20 -26.82 -11.39
N PHE A 94 18.48 -26.51 -12.47
CA PHE A 94 17.35 -25.60 -12.43
C PHE A 94 16.11 -26.29 -11.86
N VAL A 95 15.36 -25.56 -11.02
CA VAL A 95 14.05 -26.00 -10.52
C VAL A 95 12.95 -25.44 -11.45
N PRO A 96 12.07 -26.28 -12.03
CA PRO A 96 10.95 -25.81 -12.84
C PRO A 96 10.00 -24.87 -12.05
N PRO A 97 9.41 -23.83 -12.68
CA PRO A 97 9.52 -23.47 -14.10
C PRO A 97 10.74 -22.60 -14.44
N GLY A 98 11.65 -22.35 -13.50
CA GLY A 98 12.75 -21.38 -13.63
C GLY A 98 13.93 -21.80 -14.51
N ALA A 99 13.84 -22.92 -15.22
CA ALA A 99 14.90 -23.33 -16.14
C ALA A 99 14.94 -22.39 -17.36
N PRO A 100 16.12 -21.88 -17.78
CA PRO A 100 16.23 -21.15 -19.02
C PRO A 100 15.79 -22.08 -20.15
N ALA A 101 15.04 -21.53 -21.10
CA ALA A 101 14.68 -22.26 -22.31
C ALA A 101 15.99 -22.75 -22.97
N LEU A 102 16.09 -24.07 -23.18
CA LEU A 102 17.25 -24.69 -23.81
C LEU A 102 17.48 -24.03 -25.18
N GLY A 103 18.46 -23.13 -25.26
CA GLY A 103 18.76 -22.37 -26.49
C GLY A 103 19.24 -20.93 -26.31
N ALA A 104 19.09 -20.31 -25.13
CA ALA A 104 19.71 -19.00 -24.87
C ALA A 104 21.20 -19.20 -24.53
N GLY A 105 22.08 -18.80 -25.45
CA GLY A 105 23.54 -18.94 -25.33
C GLY A 105 24.14 -18.25 -24.10
N ALA A 106 25.39 -18.61 -23.82
CA ALA A 106 26.25 -18.09 -22.76
C ALA A 106 26.12 -16.58 -22.49
N PRO A 107 26.36 -16.11 -21.24
CA PRO A 107 26.20 -14.70 -20.91
C PRO A 107 27.20 -13.84 -21.69
N GLU A 108 26.73 -13.15 -22.73
CA GLU A 108 27.41 -11.95 -23.23
C GLU A 108 27.27 -10.86 -22.17
N SER A 109 28.39 -10.40 -21.64
CA SER A 109 28.47 -9.16 -20.87
C SER A 109 28.11 -7.99 -21.79
N ARG A 110 26.83 -7.60 -21.84
CA ARG A 110 26.42 -6.32 -22.42
C ARG A 110 26.02 -5.40 -21.29
N GLY A 111 26.77 -4.31 -21.12
CA GLY A 111 26.31 -3.16 -20.35
C GLY A 111 24.94 -2.76 -20.89
N ALA A 112 23.94 -2.78 -20.01
CA ALA A 112 22.61 -2.31 -20.34
C ALA A 112 22.71 -0.83 -20.71
N ALA A 113 22.28 -0.49 -21.93
CA ALA A 113 21.92 0.89 -22.22
C ALA A 113 20.79 1.29 -21.26
N PRO A 114 20.79 2.53 -20.73
CA PRO A 114 19.70 2.96 -19.86
C PRO A 114 18.36 2.89 -20.60
N ASP A 115 17.33 2.46 -19.88
CA ASP A 115 15.95 2.45 -20.37
C ASP A 115 15.60 3.80 -20.98
N PRO A 116 14.96 3.85 -22.16
CA PRO A 116 14.43 5.10 -22.66
C PRO A 116 13.41 5.64 -21.64
N ALA A 117 13.59 6.90 -21.25
CA ALA A 117 12.69 7.58 -20.31
C ALA A 117 11.23 7.41 -20.75
N PRO A 118 10.28 7.26 -19.82
CA PRO A 118 8.88 7.16 -20.15
C PRO A 118 8.46 8.37 -20.97
N GLN A 119 7.90 8.12 -22.15
CA GLN A 119 7.38 9.18 -23.01
C GLN A 119 6.18 9.81 -22.30
N SER A 120 6.28 11.11 -22.06
CA SER A 120 5.18 11.91 -21.52
C SER A 120 3.93 11.73 -22.39
N PRO A 121 2.74 11.55 -21.81
CA PRO A 121 1.50 11.65 -22.59
C PRO A 121 1.37 13.11 -23.05
N GLU A 122 1.55 13.35 -24.34
CA GLU A 122 1.16 14.61 -24.96
C GLU A 122 -0.36 14.75 -24.85
N GLY A 123 -0.84 15.86 -24.27
CA GLY A 123 -2.24 16.27 -24.42
C GLY A 123 -3.05 16.61 -23.16
N LEU A 124 -2.45 16.92 -22.01
CA LEU A 124 -3.19 17.55 -20.92
C LEU A 124 -2.54 18.88 -20.53
N GLU A 125 -3.02 19.97 -21.16
CA GLU A 125 -2.71 21.33 -20.73
C GLU A 125 -3.22 21.54 -19.30
N VAL A 126 -2.32 21.51 -18.32
CA VAL A 126 -2.58 22.03 -16.98
C VAL A 126 -2.39 23.53 -17.03
N SER A 127 -3.49 24.27 -17.06
CA SER A 127 -3.48 25.72 -16.84
C SER A 127 -2.87 26.02 -15.47
N ARG A 128 -1.79 26.81 -15.45
CA ARG A 128 -1.18 27.30 -14.21
C ARG A 128 -2.09 28.34 -13.55
N PRO A 129 -2.39 28.25 -12.25
CA PRO A 129 -2.99 29.38 -11.56
C PRO A 129 -1.95 30.50 -11.38
N GLU A 130 -2.37 31.71 -11.71
CA GLU A 130 -1.61 32.94 -11.56
C GLU A 130 -1.25 33.20 -10.10
N THR A 131 -0.02 33.61 -9.84
CA THR A 131 0.42 34.07 -8.52
C THR A 131 -0.13 35.46 -8.26
N GLN A 132 -1.28 35.56 -7.57
CA GLN A 132 -1.74 36.84 -7.03
C GLN A 132 -1.00 37.13 -5.71
N GLY A 133 -0.37 38.30 -5.65
CA GLY A 133 0.50 38.73 -4.55
C GLY A 133 -0.16 38.75 -3.17
N LYS A 134 0.62 38.32 -2.18
CA LYS A 134 0.32 38.34 -0.74
C LYS A 134 0.19 39.79 -0.23
N ALA A 135 -1.01 40.21 0.16
CA ALA A 135 -1.19 41.37 1.03
C ALA A 135 -0.85 40.99 2.49
N PRO A 136 -0.25 41.88 3.30
CA PRO A 136 0.11 41.57 4.69
C PRO A 136 -1.11 41.56 5.62
N ARG A 137 -1.15 40.58 6.52
CA ARG A 137 -2.20 40.40 7.55
C ARG A 137 -2.05 41.40 8.70
N PRO A 138 -3.14 41.99 9.24
CA PRO A 138 -3.12 42.64 10.55
C PRO A 138 -3.11 41.60 11.69
N GLN A 139 -2.51 41.96 12.82
CA GLN A 139 -2.30 41.10 13.99
C GLN A 139 -3.41 41.22 15.05
N GLY A 140 -3.84 40.06 15.57
CA GLY A 140 -4.34 39.81 16.93
C GLY A 140 -5.86 39.83 17.17
N PRO A 141 -6.38 39.25 18.28
CA PRO A 141 -5.88 38.07 19.03
C PRO A 141 -6.97 37.00 19.30
N ASP A 142 -6.47 35.80 19.61
CA ASP A 142 -7.00 34.75 20.51
C ASP A 142 -8.49 34.32 20.44
N GLY A 143 -8.70 33.05 20.12
CA GLY A 143 -10.02 32.40 20.16
C GLY A 143 -9.95 31.00 19.59
N ALA A 144 -10.05 30.01 20.47
CA ALA A 144 -10.12 28.59 20.15
C ALA A 144 -11.27 28.27 19.19
N ASP A 145 -11.05 27.36 18.25
CA ASP A 145 -12.11 26.49 17.73
C ASP A 145 -11.55 25.21 17.08
N VAL A 146 -12.25 24.13 17.38
CA VAL A 146 -11.98 22.72 17.07
C VAL A 146 -12.11 22.47 15.57
N HIS A 147 -11.09 21.85 14.97
CA HIS A 147 -11.18 21.33 13.60
C HIS A 147 -11.59 19.85 13.62
N VAL A 148 -12.71 19.57 12.94
CA VAL A 148 -13.20 18.23 12.66
C VAL A 148 -12.63 17.85 11.30
N ASP A 149 -11.77 16.83 11.24
CA ASP A 149 -11.25 16.31 9.97
C ASP A 149 -12.35 15.54 9.23
N GLU A 150 -12.77 16.12 8.12
CA GLU A 150 -13.73 15.58 7.16
C GLU A 150 -12.98 15.05 5.92
N GLU A 151 -12.08 14.06 6.09
CA GLU A 151 -11.40 13.45 4.94
C GLU A 151 -11.13 11.96 5.16
N ALA A 152 -12.14 11.14 4.89
CA ALA A 152 -12.00 9.72 4.57
C ALA A 152 -13.26 9.23 3.85
N LEU A 153 -13.33 9.50 2.55
CA LEU A 153 -14.19 8.82 1.59
C LEU A 153 -13.33 7.91 0.71
#